data_AF-N2A4Q8-F1
#
_entry.id   AF-N2A4Q8-F1
#
_cell.length_a   1.000
_cell.length_b   1.000
_cell.length_c   1.000
_cell.angle_alpha   90.00
_cell.angle_beta   90.00
_cell.angle_gamma   90.00
#
_symmetry.space_group_name_H-M   'P 1'
#
loop_
_entity.id
_entity.type
_entity.pdbx_description
1 polymer ?
#
loop_
_entity_poly.entity_id
_entity_poly.type
_entity_poly.pdbx_seq_one_letter_code
_entity_poly.pdbx_strand_id
1 'polypeptide(L)'
;MRITHNDAISLESVVRNVFSCDRAGMGGYIDADHFESAPFDAALIALAPLWQKGDLHEIEDFLFKWEHILRNDEDENADIRSYIRELDDLVNLLSQR
;
A
#
# COMPACT_ATOMS: atom_id res chain seq x y z
N MET A 1 3.38 6.78 11.52
CA MET A 1 2.57 7.84 10.88
C MET A 1 1.08 7.45 10.77
N ARG A 2 0.16 8.36 11.15
CA ARG A 2 -1.28 8.26 10.86
C ARG A 2 -1.62 9.16 9.66
N ILE A 3 -2.49 8.70 8.77
CA ILE A 3 -2.86 9.42 7.54
C ILE A 3 -4.30 9.93 7.61
N THR A 4 -4.74 10.70 6.60
CA THR A 4 -6.14 11.12 6.54
C THR A 4 -7.04 9.98 6.08
N HIS A 5 -8.31 9.97 6.53
CA HIS A 5 -9.28 8.97 6.11
C HIS A 5 -9.46 8.91 4.58
N ASN A 6 -9.38 10.05 3.88
CA ASN A 6 -9.49 10.10 2.42
C ASN A 6 -8.30 9.42 1.72
N ASP A 7 -7.10 9.61 2.24
CA ASP A 7 -5.90 8.92 1.75
C ASP A 7 -6.00 7.42 2.03
N ALA A 8 -6.54 7.03 3.19
CA ALA A 8 -6.76 5.64 3.56
C ALA A 8 -7.81 4.93 2.66
N ILE A 9 -8.90 5.61 2.30
CA ILE A 9 -9.86 5.12 1.29
C ILE A 9 -9.17 4.91 -0.06
N SER A 10 -8.24 5.79 -0.43
CA SER A 10 -7.48 5.65 -1.68
C SER A 10 -6.60 4.40 -1.65
N LEU A 11 -5.92 4.13 -0.52
CA LEU A 11 -5.19 2.87 -0.31
C LEU A 11 -6.12 1.65 -0.35
N GLU A 12 -7.27 1.72 0.31
CA GLU A 12 -8.29 0.66 0.28
C GLU A 12 -8.67 0.33 -1.17
N SER A 13 -8.87 1.35 -2.01
CA SER A 13 -9.19 1.16 -3.42
C SER A 13 -8.08 0.44 -4.19
N VAL A 14 -6.82 0.79 -3.98
CA VAL A 14 -5.67 0.13 -4.64
C VAL A 14 -5.62 -1.34 -4.26
N VAL A 15 -5.68 -1.66 -2.97
CA VAL A 15 -5.59 -3.04 -2.47
C VAL A 15 -6.80 -3.86 -2.94
N ARG A 16 -8.01 -3.29 -2.91
CA ARG A 16 -9.23 -3.97 -3.38
C ARG A 16 -9.16 -4.36 -4.85
N ASN A 17 -8.52 -3.55 -5.70
CA ASN A 17 -8.36 -3.87 -7.12
C ASN A 17 -7.50 -5.12 -7.32
N VAL A 18 -6.47 -5.33 -6.50
CA VAL A 18 -5.62 -6.54 -6.55
C VAL A 18 -6.42 -7.80 -6.25
N PHE A 19 -7.27 -7.76 -5.22
CA PHE A 19 -8.04 -8.92 -4.76
C PHE A 19 -9.42 -9.03 -5.40
N SER A 20 -9.81 -8.06 -6.24
CA SER A 20 -11.16 -7.95 -6.83
C SER A 20 -12.27 -8.09 -5.79
N CYS A 21 -12.16 -7.34 -4.69
CA CYS A 21 -13.09 -7.45 -3.56
C CYS A 21 -13.81 -6.14 -3.22
N ASP A 22 -14.88 -6.27 -2.43
CA ASP A 22 -15.60 -5.14 -1.85
C ASP A 22 -14.87 -4.54 -0.64
N ARG A 23 -15.47 -3.51 -0.03
CA ARG A 23 -14.95 -2.88 1.20
C ARG A 23 -14.84 -3.89 2.33
N ALA A 24 -13.85 -3.71 3.19
CA ALA A 24 -13.53 -4.64 4.28
C ALA A 24 -13.30 -6.09 3.80
N GLY A 25 -12.73 -6.22 2.59
CA GLY A 25 -12.34 -7.51 2.02
C GLY A 25 -11.32 -8.26 2.89
N MET A 26 -11.11 -9.54 2.58
CA MET A 26 -10.19 -10.40 3.36
C MET A 26 -10.53 -10.43 4.87
N GLY A 27 -11.83 -10.45 5.21
CA GLY A 27 -12.27 -10.49 6.61
C GLY A 27 -11.99 -9.21 7.41
N GLY A 28 -11.91 -8.06 6.74
CA GLY A 28 -11.65 -6.75 7.36
C GLY A 28 -10.19 -6.30 7.33
N TYR A 29 -9.29 -7.04 6.69
CA TYR A 29 -7.89 -6.62 6.52
C TYR A 29 -7.71 -5.59 5.42
N ILE A 30 -8.59 -5.57 4.41
CA ILE A 30 -8.60 -4.54 3.37
C ILE A 30 -9.63 -3.49 3.77
N ASP A 31 -9.22 -2.62 4.70
CA ASP A 31 -10.10 -1.64 5.33
C ASP A 31 -9.38 -0.30 5.55
N ALA A 32 -10.09 0.79 5.25
CA ALA A 32 -9.54 2.14 5.35
C ALA A 32 -9.24 2.52 6.80
N ASP A 33 -10.05 2.11 7.77
CA ASP A 33 -9.79 2.46 9.18
C ASP A 33 -8.50 1.81 9.68
N HIS A 34 -8.22 0.58 9.23
CA HIS A 34 -6.93 -0.07 9.46
C HIS A 34 -5.77 0.72 8.81
N PHE A 35 -5.88 1.03 7.51
CA PHE A 35 -4.83 1.75 6.76
C PHE A 35 -4.61 3.18 7.24
N GLU A 36 -5.59 3.80 7.88
CA GLU A 36 -5.41 5.13 8.49
C GLU A 36 -4.33 5.11 9.57
N SER A 37 -4.28 4.04 10.36
CA SER A 37 -3.31 3.84 11.45
C SER A 37 -2.05 3.07 11.03
N ALA A 38 -2.16 2.24 10.00
CA ALA A 38 -1.10 1.36 9.52
C ALA A 38 -1.02 1.39 7.98
N PRO A 39 -0.66 2.53 7.36
CA PRO A 39 -0.72 2.69 5.91
C PRO A 39 0.22 1.73 5.16
N PHE A 40 1.38 1.40 5.75
CA PHE A 40 2.35 0.49 5.14
C PHE A 40 1.82 -0.93 4.96
N ASP A 41 0.89 -1.38 5.81
CA ASP A 41 0.33 -2.73 5.73
C ASP A 41 -0.47 -2.92 4.42
N ALA A 42 -1.00 -1.84 3.84
CA ALA A 42 -1.61 -1.86 2.51
C ALA A 42 -0.64 -2.35 1.43
N ALA A 43 0.63 -1.92 1.46
CA ALA A 43 1.64 -2.38 0.52
C ALA A 43 1.96 -3.87 0.69
N LEU A 44 2.10 -4.34 1.94
CA LEU A 44 2.35 -5.75 2.21
C LEU A 44 1.20 -6.62 1.67
N ILE A 45 -0.04 -6.21 1.91
CA ILE A 45 -1.23 -6.93 1.43
C ILE A 45 -1.32 -6.90 -0.10
N ALA A 46 -1.13 -5.73 -0.73
CA ALA A 46 -1.23 -5.58 -2.19
C ALA A 46 -0.13 -6.32 -2.95
N LEU A 47 1.10 -6.33 -2.45
CA LEU A 47 2.26 -6.92 -3.14
C LEU A 47 2.41 -8.41 -2.84
N ALA A 48 1.93 -8.92 -1.71
CA ALA A 48 1.99 -10.34 -1.35
C ALA A 48 1.42 -11.33 -2.38
N PRO A 49 0.35 -11.04 -3.15
CA PRO A 49 -0.08 -11.93 -4.25
C PRO A 49 0.69 -11.70 -5.57
N LEU A 50 1.38 -10.56 -5.71
CA LEU A 50 2.04 -10.13 -6.95
C LEU A 50 3.56 -10.35 -6.95
N TRP A 51 4.16 -10.66 -5.81
CA TRP A 51 5.62 -10.64 -5.64
C TRP A 51 6.40 -11.51 -6.63
N GLN A 52 5.85 -12.66 -7.03
CA GLN A 52 6.50 -13.56 -8.00
C GLN A 52 6.53 -13.01 -9.44
N LYS A 53 5.72 -11.98 -9.73
CA LYS A 53 5.64 -11.34 -11.05
C LYS A 53 6.62 -10.17 -11.20
N GLY A 54 7.17 -9.69 -10.08
CA GLY A 54 8.06 -8.53 -10.03
C GLY A 54 9.53 -8.88 -10.15
N ASP A 55 10.35 -7.86 -10.43
CA ASP A 55 11.77 -7.96 -10.09
C ASP A 55 11.91 -7.83 -8.57
N LEU A 56 12.74 -8.68 -7.95
CA LEU A 56 12.91 -8.68 -6.50
C LEU A 56 13.40 -7.32 -6.00
N HIS A 57 14.35 -6.68 -6.70
CA HIS A 57 14.92 -5.40 -6.28
C HIS A 57 13.90 -4.27 -6.39
N GLU A 58 13.04 -4.29 -7.42
CA GLU A 58 11.98 -3.28 -7.58
C GLU A 58 10.99 -3.29 -6.40
N ILE A 59 10.58 -4.48 -5.97
CA ILE A 59 9.69 -4.64 -4.80
C ILE A 59 10.41 -4.32 -3.50
N GLU A 60 11.65 -4.81 -3.32
CA GLU A 60 12.45 -4.55 -2.13
C GLU A 60 12.74 -3.06 -1.96
N ASP A 61 13.19 -2.36 -3.01
CA ASP A 61 13.50 -0.93 -2.97
C ASP A 61 12.27 -0.11 -2.56
N PHE A 62 11.09 -0.44 -3.11
CA PHE A 62 9.83 0.19 -2.73
C PHE A 62 9.51 -0.06 -1.25
N LEU A 63 9.56 -1.33 -0.80
CA LEU A 63 9.25 -1.70 0.58
C LEU A 63 10.22 -1.05 1.57
N PHE A 64 11.53 -1.10 1.33
CA PHE A 64 12.55 -0.51 2.20
C PHE A 64 12.37 1.01 2.34
N LYS A 65 12.15 1.71 1.23
CA LYS A 65 11.92 3.15 1.23
C LYS A 65 10.71 3.52 2.10
N TRP A 66 9.56 2.92 1.81
CA TRP A 66 8.32 3.32 2.46
C TRP A 66 8.13 2.73 3.85
N GLU A 67 8.74 1.59 4.17
CA GLU A 67 8.77 1.08 5.54
C GLU A 67 9.48 2.08 6.45
N HIS A 68 10.66 2.55 6.03
CA HIS A 68 11.44 3.52 6.79
C HIS A 68 10.65 4.80 7.02
N ILE A 69 9.99 5.33 5.99
CA ILE A 69 9.24 6.60 6.08
C ILE A 69 7.96 6.46 6.91
N LEU A 70 7.17 5.39 6.70
CA LEU A 70 5.83 5.28 7.28
C LEU A 70 5.85 4.73 8.72
N ARG A 71 6.83 3.88 9.05
CA ARG A 71 6.96 3.28 10.38
C ARG A 71 7.87 4.06 11.33
N ASN A 72 8.82 4.85 10.82
CA ASN A 72 9.60 5.75 11.68
C ASN A 72 8.90 7.11 11.72
N ASP A 73 8.36 7.48 12.89
CA ASP A 73 7.64 8.74 13.13
C ASP A 73 8.54 10.00 13.08
N GLU A 74 9.78 9.88 12.59
CA GLU A 74 10.74 10.99 12.53
C GLU A 74 10.59 11.86 11.27
N ASP A 75 9.86 11.39 10.25
CA ASP A 75 9.72 12.08 8.97
C ASP A 75 8.33 12.73 8.81
N GLU A 76 8.11 13.84 9.52
CA GLU A 76 6.85 14.61 9.48
C GLU A 76 6.49 15.16 8.09
N ASN A 77 7.43 15.13 7.14
CA ASN A 77 7.24 15.64 5.77
C ASN A 77 6.91 14.53 4.74
N ALA A 78 6.66 13.31 5.19
CA ALA A 78 6.28 12.20 4.32
C ALA A 78 5.03 12.55 3.49
N ASP A 79 5.19 12.63 2.16
CA ASP A 79 4.05 12.83 1.25
C ASP A 79 3.34 11.49 1.01
N ILE A 80 2.29 11.26 1.79
CA ILE A 80 1.46 10.06 1.67
C ILE A 80 0.87 9.88 0.26
N ARG A 81 0.63 10.96 -0.49
CA ARG A 81 0.07 10.85 -1.84
C ARG A 81 1.11 10.33 -2.83
N SER A 82 2.39 10.62 -2.59
CA SER A 82 3.48 10.01 -3.34
C SER A 82 3.56 8.51 -3.07
N TYR A 83 3.40 8.08 -1.81
CA TYR A 83 3.30 6.65 -1.46
C TYR A 83 2.15 5.94 -2.18
N ILE A 84 0.94 6.50 -2.10
CA ILE A 84 -0.26 5.91 -2.72
C ILE A 84 -0.08 5.77 -4.23
N ARG A 85 0.46 6.82 -4.89
CA ARG A 85 0.71 6.79 -6.33
C ARG A 85 1.76 5.75 -6.70
N GLU A 86 2.89 5.73 -6.01
CA GLU A 86 3.95 4.75 -6.29
C GLU A 86 3.46 3.31 -6.06
N LEU A 87 2.62 3.07 -5.04
CA LEU A 87 2.01 1.76 -4.81
C LEU A 87 1.06 1.37 -5.96
N ASP A 88 0.18 2.27 -6.37
CA ASP A 88 -0.77 2.02 -7.47
C ASP A 88 -0.04 1.74 -8.79
N ASP A 89 0.99 2.53 -9.12
CA ASP A 89 1.82 2.33 -10.31
C ASP A 89 2.50 0.95 -10.29
N LEU A 90 3.10 0.57 -9.16
CA LEU A 90 3.76 -0.73 -8.99
C LEU A 90 2.75 -1.89 -9.10
N VAL A 91 1.60 -1.78 -8.42
CA VAL A 91 0.55 -2.79 -8.48
C VAL A 91 0.02 -2.96 -9.91
N ASN A 92 -0.21 -1.87 -10.63
CA ASN A 92 -0.68 -1.90 -12.01
C ASN A 92 0.37 -2.53 -12.95
N LEU A 93 1.65 -2.18 -12.76
CA LEU A 93 2.75 -2.79 -13.52
C LEU A 93 2.82 -4.30 -13.30
N LEU A 94 2.73 -4.76 -12.05
CA LEU A 94 2.83 -6.17 -11.70
C LEU A 94 1.57 -6.97 -12.09
N SER A 95 0.40 -6.34 -12.09
CA SER A 95 -0.86 -6.99 -12.46
C SER A 95 -0.96 -7.28 -13.96
N GLN A 96 -0.23 -6.53 -14.79
CA GLN A 96 -0.18 -6.71 -16.26
C GLN A 96 0.84 -7.77 -16.71
N ARG A 97 1.68 -8.26 -15.81
CA ARG A 97 2.64 -9.36 -16.05
C ARG A 97 1.99 -10.72 -15.79
#